data_AF-A0A7C1DPN2-F1
#
_entry.id   AF-A0A7C1DPN2-F1
#
_cell.length_a   1.000
_cell.length_b   1.000
_cell.length_c   1.000
_cell.angle_alpha   90.00
_cell.angle_beta   90.00
_cell.angle_gamma   90.00
#
_symmetry.space_group_name_H-M   'P 1'
#
loop_
_entity.id
_entity.type
_entity.pdbx_description
1 polymer ?
#
loop_
_entity_poly.entity_id
_entity_poly.type
_entity_poly.pdbx_seq_one_letter_code
_entity_poly.pdbx_strand_id
1 'polypeptide(L)'
;MAGLGRSVIPAKLRRQAFYRDCGRCRRCGRKLSFSGRDAQGNRVSRPTFHHVVQKADGGINTLDNILTLCPRCHRIVDGNDRRRR
;
A
#
# COMPACT_ATOMS: atom_id res chain seq x y z
N MET A 1 -13.57 -10.12 23.01
CA MET A 1 -13.71 -9.45 21.70
C MET A 1 -12.39 -8.75 21.35
N ALA A 2 -11.40 -9.48 20.84
CA ALA A 2 -10.09 -8.90 20.51
C ALA A 2 -10.20 -8.18 19.15
N GLY A 3 -10.14 -6.85 19.18
CA GLY A 3 -10.07 -6.03 17.96
C GLY A 3 -8.90 -6.50 17.10
N LEU A 4 -9.20 -6.92 15.87
CA LEU A 4 -8.24 -7.41 14.90
C LEU A 4 -7.20 -6.32 14.62
N GLY A 5 -6.09 -6.38 15.36
CA GLY A 5 -4.99 -5.43 15.27
C GLY A 5 -4.52 -5.35 13.82
N ARG A 6 -4.45 -4.11 13.29
CA ARG A 6 -3.92 -3.80 11.95
C ARG A 6 -2.57 -4.51 11.80
N SER A 7 -2.55 -5.65 11.15
CA SER A 7 -1.35 -6.46 11.15
C SER A 7 -0.35 -5.81 10.22
N VAL A 8 0.80 -5.45 10.78
CA VAL A 8 1.82 -4.67 10.09
C VAL A 8 2.35 -5.47 8.90
N ILE A 9 2.29 -4.90 7.70
CA ILE A 9 2.97 -5.48 6.53
C ILE A 9 4.48 -5.44 6.80
N PRO A 10 5.20 -6.59 6.73
CA PRO A 10 6.62 -6.64 6.99
C PRO A 10 7.41 -5.64 6.14
N ALA A 11 8.45 -5.03 6.70
CA ALA A 11 9.26 -4.03 5.99
C ALA A 11 9.90 -4.59 4.71
N LYS A 12 10.35 -5.85 4.74
CA LYS A 12 10.88 -6.56 3.56
C LYS A 12 9.84 -6.64 2.45
N LEU A 13 8.60 -7.02 2.80
CA LEU A 13 7.52 -7.19 1.84
C LEU A 13 7.06 -5.85 1.25
N ARG A 14 7.05 -4.78 2.06
CA ARG A 14 6.84 -3.40 1.58
C ARG A 14 7.87 -2.98 0.53
N ARG A 15 9.15 -3.28 0.77
CA ARG A 15 10.22 -3.00 -0.21
C ARG A 15 10.02 -3.82 -1.49
N GLN A 16 9.74 -5.12 -1.35
CA GLN A 16 9.50 -6.00 -2.52
C GLN A 16 8.32 -5.50 -3.37
N ALA A 17 7.19 -5.14 -2.74
CA ALA A 17 6.04 -4.57 -3.45
C ALA A 17 6.39 -3.26 -4.16
N PHE A 18 7.15 -2.38 -3.50
CA PHE A 18 7.59 -1.13 -4.10
C PHE A 18 8.47 -1.35 -5.33
N TYR A 19 9.43 -2.28 -5.28
CA TYR A 19 10.29 -2.60 -6.42
C TYR A 19 9.53 -3.27 -7.57
N ARG A 20 8.64 -4.23 -7.27
CA ARG A 20 7.73 -4.84 -8.25
C ARG A 20 6.94 -3.78 -9.01
N ASP A 21 6.47 -2.76 -8.28
CA ASP A 21 5.62 -1.70 -8.83
C ASP A 21 6.42 -0.54 -9.45
N CYS A 22 7.74 -0.71 -9.62
CA CYS A 22 8.66 0.30 -10.14
C CYS A 22 8.57 1.66 -9.42
N GLY A 23 8.28 1.63 -8.11
CA GLY A 23 8.08 2.82 -7.30
C GLY A 23 6.89 3.67 -7.73
N ARG A 24 5.83 3.06 -8.30
CA ARG A 24 4.63 3.76 -8.76
C ARG A 24 3.37 3.28 -8.04
N CYS A 25 2.40 4.17 -7.92
CA CYS A 25 1.07 3.82 -7.44
C CYS A 25 0.38 2.89 -8.44
N ARG A 26 -0.04 1.70 -8.01
CA ARG A 26 -0.73 0.71 -8.87
C ARG A 26 -2.11 1.15 -9.35
N ARG A 27 -2.71 2.16 -8.72
CA ARG A 27 -4.03 2.69 -9.10
C ARG A 27 -3.97 3.89 -10.04
N CYS A 28 -3.02 4.80 -9.87
CA CYS A 28 -2.96 6.06 -10.63
C CYS A 28 -1.63 6.33 -11.34
N GLY A 29 -0.65 5.42 -11.25
CA GLY A 29 0.63 5.53 -11.95
C GLY A 29 1.62 6.57 -11.39
N ARG A 30 1.23 7.38 -10.39
CA ARG A 30 2.09 8.42 -9.82
C ARG A 30 3.37 7.85 -9.22
N LYS A 31 4.50 8.53 -9.44
CA LYS A 31 5.80 8.23 -8.83
C LYS A 31 5.73 8.35 -7.30
N LEU A 32 6.38 7.41 -6.63
CA LEU A 32 6.46 7.31 -5.19
C LEU A 32 7.92 7.19 -4.77
N SER A 33 8.24 7.65 -3.57
CA SER A 33 9.56 7.48 -2.99
C SER A 33 9.48 7.35 -1.48
N PHE A 34 10.30 6.48 -0.90
CA PHE A 34 10.41 6.36 0.55
C PHE A 34 10.96 7.65 1.19
N SER A 35 11.77 8.44 0.49
CA SER A 35 12.28 9.74 0.97
C SER A 35 11.28 10.89 0.77
N GLY A 36 10.22 10.69 -0.02
CA GLY A 36 9.32 11.76 -0.46
C GLY A 36 9.91 12.66 -1.55
N ARG A 37 11.04 12.27 -2.14
CA ARG A 37 11.67 12.96 -3.27
C ARG A 37 12.06 11.97 -4.38
N ASP A 38 11.94 12.39 -5.63
CA ASP A 38 12.45 11.61 -6.76
C ASP A 38 13.95 11.84 -6.99
N ALA A 39 14.52 11.18 -8.00
CA ALA A 39 15.94 11.29 -8.33
C ALA A 39 16.35 12.71 -8.76
N GLN A 40 15.39 13.53 -9.19
CA GLN A 40 15.59 14.93 -9.58
C GLN A 40 15.40 15.90 -8.39
N GLY A 41 15.09 15.39 -7.19
CA GLY A 41 14.85 16.20 -5.99
C GLY A 41 13.42 16.76 -5.88
N ASN A 42 12.55 16.49 -6.85
CA ASN A 42 11.16 16.94 -6.84
C ASN A 42 10.37 16.22 -5.76
N ARG A 43 9.42 16.95 -5.13
CA ARG A 43 8.53 16.37 -4.11
C ARG A 43 7.61 15.32 -4.75
N VAL A 44 7.63 14.12 -4.19
CA VAL A 44 6.72 13.02 -4.56
C VAL A 44 6.08 12.41 -3.31
N SER A 45 4.98 11.69 -3.49
CA SER A 45 4.29 11.07 -2.36
C SER A 45 5.06 9.86 -1.83
N ARG A 46 4.98 9.63 -0.51
CA ARG A 46 5.48 8.39 0.10
C ARG A 46 4.54 7.23 -0.24
N PRO A 47 5.08 6.02 -0.47
CA PRO A 47 4.25 4.84 -0.72
C PRO A 47 3.51 4.40 0.54
N THR A 48 2.25 4.02 0.37
CA THR A 48 1.41 3.35 1.35
C THR A 48 1.05 1.96 0.81
N PHE A 49 0.86 0.99 1.69
CA PHE A 49 0.65 -0.41 1.31
C PHE A 49 -0.68 -0.89 1.86
N HIS A 50 -1.46 -1.54 0.99
CA HIS A 50 -2.81 -2.00 1.28
C HIS A 50 -2.96 -3.48 0.93
N HIS A 51 -3.69 -4.25 1.74
CA HIS A 51 -4.03 -5.63 1.41
C HIS A 51 -5.19 -5.67 0.41
N VAL A 52 -5.08 -6.45 -0.67
CA VAL A 52 -6.20 -6.63 -1.64
C VAL A 52 -7.35 -7.37 -0.97
N VAL A 53 -7.04 -8.52 -0.38
CA VAL A 53 -7.90 -9.25 0.53
C VAL A 53 -7.46 -8.92 1.94
N GLN A 54 -8.34 -8.30 2.71
CA GLN A 54 -8.04 -7.95 4.09
C GLN A 54 -7.81 -9.20 4.93
N LYS A 55 -6.99 -9.08 5.98
CA LYS A 55 -6.73 -10.21 6.88
C LYS A 55 -7.97 -10.75 7.59
N ALA A 56 -8.95 -9.89 7.89
CA ALA A 56 -10.22 -10.31 8.48
C ALA A 56 -11.00 -11.25 7.55
N ASP A 57 -10.76 -11.13 6.24
CA ASP A 57 -11.41 -11.90 5.18
C ASP A 57 -10.50 -13.04 4.67
N GLY A 58 -9.52 -13.46 5.48
CA GLY A 58 -8.58 -14.54 5.15
C GLY A 58 -7.33 -14.12 4.37
N GLY A 59 -7.11 -12.82 4.15
CA GLY A 59 -5.94 -12.31 3.45
C GLY A 59 -4.62 -12.60 4.17
N ILE A 60 -3.56 -12.87 3.41
CA ILE A 60 -2.21 -13.12 3.94
C ILE A 60 -1.19 -12.08 3.45
N ASN A 61 -0.04 -12.03 4.12
CA ASN A 61 1.07 -11.14 3.77
C ASN A 61 1.89 -11.72 2.60
N THR A 62 1.31 -11.72 1.40
CA THR A 62 2.01 -12.10 0.16
C THR A 62 2.20 -10.89 -0.75
N LEU A 63 3.17 -10.97 -1.65
CA LEU A 63 3.47 -9.89 -2.57
C LEU A 63 2.25 -9.56 -3.43
N ASP A 64 1.57 -10.58 -3.94
CA ASP A 64 0.38 -10.47 -4.79
C ASP A 64 -0.82 -9.89 -4.06
N ASN A 65 -0.95 -10.15 -2.76
CA ASN A 65 -2.02 -9.61 -1.94
C ASN A 65 -1.73 -8.18 -1.43
N ILE A 66 -0.68 -7.52 -1.91
CA ILE A 66 -0.31 -6.16 -1.49
C ILE A 66 -0.29 -5.20 -2.67
N LEU A 67 -0.97 -4.07 -2.50
CA LEU A 67 -0.97 -2.94 -3.41
C LEU A 67 -0.09 -1.81 -2.90
N THR A 68 0.84 -1.34 -3.74
CA THR A 68 1.54 -0.08 -3.53
C THR A 68 0.68 1.08 -4.03
N LEU A 69 0.31 1.99 -3.14
CA LEU A 69 -0.58 3.12 -3.42
C LEU A 69 0.03 4.46 -2.96
N CYS A 70 -0.44 5.56 -3.56
CA CYS A 70 -0.23 6.89 -2.99
C CYS A 70 -1.25 7.14 -1.85
N PRO A 71 -0.99 8.09 -0.93
CA PRO A 71 -1.89 8.34 0.20
C PRO A 71 -3.33 8.65 -0.20
N ARG A 72 -3.52 9.36 -1.33
CA ARG A 72 -4.86 9.65 -1.87
C ARG A 72 -5.57 8.38 -2.33
N CYS A 73 -4.89 7.52 -3.09
CA CYS A 73 -5.49 6.27 -3.56
C CYS A 73 -5.74 5.30 -2.42
N HIS A 74 -4.85 5.26 -1.43
CA HIS A 74 -5.02 4.42 -0.26
C HIS A 74 -6.30 4.75 0.51
N ARG A 75 -6.59 6.04 0.76
CA ARG A 75 -7.87 6.46 1.39
C ARG A 75 -9.10 6.03 0.60
N ILE A 76 -9.02 6.04 -0.73
CA ILE A 76 -10.15 5.61 -1.58
C ILE A 76 -10.37 4.11 -1.45
N VAL A 77 -9.30 3.31 -1.48
CA VAL A 77 -9.41 1.85 -1.35
C VAL A 77 -9.85 1.46 0.07
N ASP A 78 -9.22 2.02 1.11
CA ASP A 78 -9.63 1.80 2.51
C ASP A 78 -11.08 2.23 2.75
N GLY A 79 -11.51 3.37 2.20
CA GLY A 79 -12.90 3.81 2.28
C GLY A 79 -13.88 2.86 1.57
N ASN A 80 -13.48 2.28 0.44
CA ASN A 80 -14.29 1.28 -0.26
C ASN A 80 -14.41 -0.02 0.53
N ASP A 81 -13.34 -0.48 1.17
CA ASP A 81 -13.36 -1.71 1.97
C ASP A 81 -14.26 -1.56 3.20
N ARG A 82 -14.26 -0.38 3.85
CA ARG A 82 -15.16 -0.10 4.98
C ARG A 82 -16.63 -0.05 4.60
N ARG A 83 -16.96 0.30 3.36
CA ARG A 83 -18.36 0.30 2.87
C ARG A 83 -18.88 -1.08 2.50
N ARG A 84 -17.99 -2.07 2.36
CA ARG A 84 -18.31 -3.45 1.98
C ARG A 84 -18.43 -4.40 3.17
N ARG A 85 -18.27 -3.89 4.39
CA ARG A 85 -18.38 -4.61 5.66
C ARG A 85 -19.63 -4.14 6.38
#